data_AF-A0A838R8P6-F1
#
_entry.id   AF-A0A838R8P6-F1
#
_cell.length_a   1.000
_cell.length_b   1.000
_cell.length_c   1.000
_cell.angle_alpha   90.00
_cell.angle_beta   90.00
_cell.angle_gamma   90.00
#
_symmetry.space_group_name_H-M   'P 1'
#
loop_
_entity.id
_entity.type
_entity.pdbx_description
1 polymer ?
#
loop_
_entity_poly.entity_id
_entity_poly.type
_entity_poly.pdbx_seq_one_letter_code
_entity_poly.pdbx_strand_id
1 'polypeptide(L)'
;MNTYDFTVVLSDQEELTVELADRLFAAGCDDGTPSQRSGGVCIGFNREAADLESAIRSAIADIAKAGCVVTRVEIEADAPLLRA
;
A
#
# COMPACT_ATOMS: atom_id res chain seq x y z
N MET A 1 7.68 17.50 4.10
CA MET A 1 6.98 16.23 3.96
C MET A 1 6.16 16.31 2.69
N ASN A 2 6.17 15.26 1.87
CA ASN A 2 5.36 15.20 0.66
C ASN A 2 4.41 14.01 0.77
N THR A 3 3.29 14.08 0.06
CA THR A 3 2.39 12.94 -0.15
C THR A 3 2.86 12.15 -1.36
N TYR A 4 2.96 10.83 -1.18
CA TYR A 4 3.42 9.90 -2.20
C TYR A 4 2.29 8.93 -2.56
N ASP A 5 1.98 8.86 -3.85
CA ASP A 5 0.98 7.97 -4.40
C ASP A 5 1.64 6.70 -4.95
N PHE A 6 1.22 5.54 -4.44
CA PHE A 6 1.69 4.24 -4.90
C PHE A 6 0.67 3.15 -4.54
N THR A 7 0.73 2.03 -5.24
CA THR A 7 -0.12 0.86 -4.95
C THR A 7 0.74 -0.29 -4.46
N VAL A 8 0.34 -0.91 -3.36
CA VAL A 8 0.97 -2.14 -2.86
C VAL A 8 0.06 -3.32 -3.18
N VAL A 9 0.61 -4.36 -3.79
CA VAL A 9 -0.12 -5.59 -4.12
C VAL A 9 0.25 -6.65 -3.08
N LEU A 10 -0.76 -7.24 -2.44
CA LEU A 10 -0.59 -8.33 -1.49
C LEU A 10 -0.40 -9.67 -2.20
N SER A 11 -0.18 -10.74 -1.43
CA SER A 11 -0.18 -12.11 -1.94
C SER A 11 -1.51 -12.45 -2.63
N ASP A 12 -1.46 -13.23 -3.70
CA ASP A 12 -2.62 -13.61 -4.53
C ASP A 12 -3.65 -14.49 -3.81
N GLN A 13 -3.29 -15.04 -2.65
CA GLN A 13 -4.16 -15.81 -1.76
C GLN A 13 -5.02 -14.94 -0.83
N GLU A 14 -4.79 -13.63 -0.77
CA GLU A 14 -5.57 -12.71 0.06
C GLU A 14 -6.90 -12.37 -0.61
N GLU A 15 -7.98 -12.39 0.17
CA GLU A 15 -9.32 -11.93 -0.23
C GLU A 15 -9.65 -10.65 0.53
N LEU A 16 -10.21 -9.65 -0.16
CA LEU A 16 -10.67 -8.43 0.47
C LEU A 16 -11.93 -8.69 1.30
N THR A 17 -11.74 -8.98 2.58
CA THR A 17 -12.81 -9.05 3.58
C THR A 17 -12.85 -7.79 4.43
N VAL A 18 -13.95 -7.57 5.15
CA VAL A 18 -14.08 -6.46 6.12
C VAL A 18 -13.04 -6.61 7.23
N GLU A 19 -12.81 -7.83 7.70
CA GLU A 19 -11.81 -8.12 8.75
C GLU A 19 -10.39 -7.83 8.27
N LEU A 20 -10.07 -8.07 7.01
CA LEU A 20 -8.79 -7.67 6.43
C LEU A 20 -8.66 -6.15 6.38
N ALA A 21 -9.69 -5.44 5.92
CA ALA A 21 -9.70 -3.98 5.88
C ALA A 21 -9.53 -3.37 7.27
N ASP A 22 -10.23 -3.89 8.28
CA ASP A 22 -10.13 -3.45 9.67
C ASP A 22 -8.73 -3.70 10.25
N ARG A 23 -8.12 -4.85 9.96
CA ARG A 23 -6.73 -5.15 10.37
C ARG A 23 -5.73 -4.19 9.74
N LEU A 24 -5.88 -3.88 8.45
CA LEU A 24 -5.02 -2.94 7.73
C LEU A 24 -5.15 -1.54 8.34
N PHE A 25 -6.38 -1.08 8.58
CA PHE A 25 -6.63 0.22 9.23
C PHE A 25 -6.00 0.29 10.62
N ALA A 26 -6.25 -0.72 11.47
CA ALA A 26 -5.68 -0.80 12.82
C ALA A 26 -4.15 -0.90 12.84
N ALA A 27 -3.53 -1.40 11.76
CA ALA A 27 -2.09 -1.51 11.61
C ALA A 27 -1.39 -0.22 11.18
N GLY A 28 -2.14 0.84 10.85
CA GLY A 28 -1.62 2.13 10.40
C GLY A 28 -1.69 2.36 8.89
N CYS A 29 -2.50 1.59 8.16
CA CYS A 29 -2.82 1.84 6.75
C CYS A 29 -4.11 2.68 6.62
N ASP A 30 -4.28 3.71 7.44
CA ASP A 30 -5.45 4.62 7.44
C ASP A 30 -5.44 5.62 6.28
N ASP A 31 -4.29 5.76 5.63
CA ASP A 31 -4.04 6.52 4.40
C ASP A 31 -4.06 5.64 3.13
N GLY A 32 -4.53 4.40 3.25
CA GLY A 32 -4.62 3.42 2.17
C GLY A 32 -6.06 2.99 1.88
N THR A 33 -6.39 2.79 0.61
CA THR A 33 -7.68 2.23 0.17
C THR A 33 -7.47 0.81 -0.39
N PRO A 34 -7.91 -0.24 0.33
CA PRO A 34 -7.89 -1.60 -0.18
C PRO A 34 -8.88 -1.81 -1.34
N SER A 35 -8.49 -2.59 -2.34
CA SER A 35 -9.33 -2.99 -3.48
C SER A 35 -8.96 -4.38 -3.98
N GLN A 36 -9.93 -5.14 -4.48
CA GLN A 36 -9.71 -6.46 -5.08
C GLN A 36 -9.49 -6.32 -6.59
N ARG A 37 -8.42 -6.92 -7.12
CA ARG A 37 -8.16 -7.03 -8.56
C ARG A 37 -8.00 -8.51 -8.95
N SER A 38 -7.95 -8.81 -10.26
CA SER A 38 -7.79 -10.18 -10.78
C SER A 38 -6.48 -10.89 -10.39
N GLY A 39 -5.63 -10.27 -9.58
CA GLY A 39 -4.39 -10.85 -9.04
C GLY A 39 -4.23 -10.72 -7.53
N GLY A 40 -5.32 -10.48 -6.79
CA GLY A 40 -5.33 -10.37 -5.33
C GLY A 40 -5.76 -9.00 -4.81
N VAL A 41 -5.57 -8.80 -3.50
CA VAL A 41 -5.83 -7.53 -2.82
C VAL A 41 -4.70 -6.55 -3.11
N CYS A 42 -5.04 -5.31 -3.37
CA CYS A 42 -4.08 -4.21 -3.47
C CYS A 42 -4.55 -3.01 -2.66
N ILE A 43 -3.61 -2.22 -2.17
CA ILE A 43 -3.88 -1.01 -1.38
C ILE A 43 -3.26 0.17 -2.11
N GLY A 44 -4.10 1.13 -2.52
CA GLY A 44 -3.64 2.42 -3.03
C GLY A 44 -3.39 3.37 -1.87
N PHE A 45 -2.16 3.86 -1.72
CA PHE A 45 -1.74 4.76 -0.65
C PHE A 45 -1.61 6.20 -1.14
N ASN A 46 -1.93 7.14 -0.25
CA ASN A 46 -1.63 8.56 -0.35
C ASN A 46 -0.80 8.98 0.87
N ARG A 47 0.45 8.47 0.96
CA ARG A 47 1.22 8.46 2.23
C ARG A 47 2.13 9.66 2.39
N GLU A 48 2.08 10.30 3.56
CA GLU A 48 2.95 11.43 3.89
C GLU A 48 4.32 10.95 4.41
N ALA A 49 5.42 11.37 3.78
CA ALA A 49 6.77 11.00 4.21
C ALA A 49 7.84 12.02 3.81
N ALA A 50 9.07 11.81 4.29
CA ALA A 50 10.23 12.62 3.91
C ALA A 50 10.66 12.38 2.45
N ASP A 51 10.54 11.13 2.00
CA ASP A 51 10.83 10.67 0.65
C ASP A 51 9.99 9.43 0.29
N LEU A 52 9.98 9.08 -0.99
CA LEU A 52 9.21 7.94 -1.52
C LEU A 52 9.63 6.61 -0.91
N GLU A 53 10.93 6.41 -0.67
CA GLU A 53 11.44 5.18 -0.07
C GLU A 53 10.90 5.00 1.35
N SER A 54 10.89 6.07 2.14
CA SER A 54 10.32 6.10 3.49
C SER A 54 8.81 5.84 3.48
N ALA A 55 8.08 6.39 2.50
CA ALA A 55 6.65 6.13 2.33
C ALA A 55 6.40 4.63 2.04
N ILE A 56 7.13 4.05 1.09
CA ILE A 56 7.00 2.62 0.74
C ILE A 56 7.40 1.72 1.91
N ARG A 57 8.52 1.99 2.59
CA ARG A 57 9.00 1.17 3.71
C ARG A 57 8.04 1.18 4.89
N SER A 58 7.48 2.34 5.22
CA SER A 58 6.48 2.43 6.28
C SER A 58 5.19 1.68 5.91
N ALA A 59 4.73 1.78 4.65
CA ALA A 59 3.54 1.06 4.20
C ALA A 59 3.73 -0.46 4.27
N ILE A 60 4.88 -0.96 3.84
CA ILE A 60 5.22 -2.38 3.96
C ILE A 60 5.27 -2.82 5.43
N ALA A 61 5.82 -1.99 6.31
CA ALA A 61 5.88 -2.29 7.74
C ALA A 61 4.48 -2.36 8.38
N ASP A 62 3.57 -1.47 8.00
CA ASP A 62 2.18 -1.48 8.50
C ASP A 62 1.40 -2.68 7.96
N ILE A 63 1.54 -3.00 6.67
CA ILE A 63 0.95 -4.21 6.07
C ILE A 63 1.46 -5.49 6.77
N ALA A 64 2.75 -5.54 7.10
CA ALA A 64 3.32 -6.68 7.82
C ALA A 64 2.73 -6.84 9.24
N LYS A 65 2.43 -5.74 9.94
CA LYS A 65 1.74 -5.79 11.26
C LYS A 65 0.31 -6.33 11.13
N ALA A 66 -0.35 -6.10 9.99
CA ALA A 66 -1.65 -6.71 9.69
C ALA A 66 -1.56 -8.21 9.40
N GLY A 67 -0.36 -8.80 9.33
CA GLY A 67 -0.11 -10.21 9.04
C GLY A 67 -0.18 -10.55 7.55
N CYS A 68 -0.06 -9.54 6.68
CA CYS A 68 -0.14 -9.68 5.24
C CYS A 68 1.27 -9.71 4.62
N VAL A 69 1.39 -10.31 3.44
CA VAL A 69 2.64 -10.35 2.67
C VAL A 69 2.52 -9.47 1.44
N VAL A 70 3.52 -8.62 1.21
CA VAL A 70 3.61 -7.75 0.03
C VAL A 70 4.32 -8.50 -1.11
N THR A 71 3.69 -8.52 -2.28
CA THR A 71 4.22 -9.13 -3.50
C THR A 71 5.01 -8.13 -4.33
N ARG A 72 4.44 -6.93 -4.55
CA ARG A 72 5.08 -5.86 -5.32
C ARG A 72 4.52 -4.49 -4.95
N VAL A 73 5.26 -3.46 -5.35
CA VAL A 73 4.83 -2.06 -5.30
C VAL A 73 4.75 -1.55 -6.74
N GLU A 74 3.64 -0.89 -7.06
CA GLU A 74 3.37 -0.25 -8.34
C GLU A 74 3.37 1.26 -8.15
N ILE A 75 4.05 1.96 -9.05
CA ILE A 75 4.12 3.42 -9.09
C ILE A 75 3.71 3.83 -10.49
N GLU A 76 2.81 4.79 -10.62
CA GLU A 76 2.39 5.26 -11.95
C GLU A 76 3.56 5.96 -12.65
N ALA A 77 3.81 5.60 -13.91
CA ALA A 77 4.96 6.09 -14.67
C ALA A 77 4.91 7.62 -14.91
N ASP A 78 3.72 8.20 -14.91
CA ASP A 78 3.50 9.64 -15.08
C ASP A 78 3.56 10.40 -13.74
N ALA A 79 3.84 9.72 -12.63
CA ALA A 79 4.04 10.37 -11.34
C ALA A 79 5.14 11.44 -11.48
N PRO A 80 4.93 12.67 -10.95
CA PRO A 80 5.89 13.77 -11.08
C PRO A 80 7.31 13.42 -10.60
N LEU A 81 7.44 12.39 -9.76
CA LEU A 81 8.67 11.87 -9.18
C LEU A 81 9.55 11.06 -10.15
N LEU A 82 9.02 10.65 -11.31
CA LEU A 82 9.72 9.84 -12.32
C LEU A 82 10.12 10.64 -13.57
N ARG A 83 9.88 11.95 -13.60
CA ARG A 83 10.37 12.82 -14.68
C ARG A 83 11.83 13.19 -14.40
N ALA A 84 12.73 12.61 -15.20
CA ALA A 84 14.16 12.90 -15.22
C ALA A 84 14.46 14.31 -15.71
#